data_AF-A0A165HQV0-F1
#
_entry.id   AF-A0A165HQV0-F1
#
_cell.length_a   1.000
_cell.length_b   1.000
_cell.length_c   1.000
_cell.angle_alpha   90.00
_cell.angle_beta   90.00
_cell.angle_gamma   90.00
#
_symmetry.space_group_name_H-M   'P 1'
#
loop_
_entity.id
_entity.type
_entity.pdbx_description
1 polymer ?
#
loop_
_entity_poly.entity_id
_entity_poly.type
_entity_poly.pdbx_seq_one_letter_code
_entity_poly.pdbx_strand_id
1 'polypeptide(L)'
;MSKVEPDDPRPPWLFRFSRTANWMLIPTVIVYSVFFGDFGEQEHVFSPPRRWLERQKAAFFSLSDAERKIAGVGEAPREESTQVRQDR
;
A
#
# COMPACT_ATOMS: atom_id res chain seq x y z
N MET A 1 -56.08 4.72 11.50
CA MET A 1 -55.65 6.09 11.15
C MET A 1 -54.20 6.00 10.67
N SER A 2 -53.98 5.77 9.37
CA SER A 2 -52.65 5.68 8.78
C SER A 2 -52.06 7.09 8.67
N LYS A 3 -50.86 7.31 9.19
CA LYS A 3 -50.15 8.59 9.04
C LYS A 3 -49.88 8.83 7.55
N VAL A 4 -50.35 9.96 7.05
CA VAL A 4 -49.94 10.49 5.75
C VAL A 4 -48.56 11.12 5.98
N GLU A 5 -47.50 10.47 5.51
CA GLU A 5 -46.19 11.13 5.50
C GLU A 5 -46.22 12.27 4.48
N PRO A 6 -45.65 13.44 4.81
CA PRO A 6 -45.53 14.53 3.86
C PRO A 6 -44.66 14.10 2.69
N ASP A 7 -45.14 14.34 1.47
CA ASP A 7 -44.44 13.99 0.25
C ASP A 7 -43.16 14.83 0.15
N ASP A 8 -42.01 14.17 0.03
CA ASP A 8 -40.71 14.83 0.02
C ASP A 8 -40.46 15.42 -1.39
N PRO A 9 -40.23 16.75 -1.51
CA PRO A 9 -40.08 17.39 -2.82
C PRO A 9 -38.75 17.06 -3.52
N ARG A 10 -37.84 16.33 -2.86
CA ARG A 10 -36.51 16.01 -3.40
C ARG A 10 -36.58 14.91 -4.44
N PRO A 11 -35.84 15.02 -5.56
CA PRO A 11 -35.88 14.00 -6.60
C PRO A 11 -35.27 12.67 -6.11
N PRO A 12 -35.90 11.52 -6.41
CA PRO A 12 -35.54 10.23 -5.83
C PRO A 12 -34.15 9.71 -6.22
N TRP A 13 -33.54 10.27 -7.27
CA TRP A 13 -32.16 9.95 -7.65
C TRP A 13 -31.14 10.55 -6.67
N LEU A 14 -31.47 11.66 -6.00
CA LEU A 14 -30.57 12.33 -5.06
C LEU A 14 -30.26 11.44 -3.85
N PHE A 15 -31.27 10.73 -3.33
CA PHE A 15 -31.08 9.79 -2.22
C PHE A 15 -30.20 8.60 -2.62
N ARG A 16 -30.38 8.07 -3.85
CA ARG A 16 -29.54 7.00 -4.38
C ARG A 16 -28.10 7.48 -4.57
N PHE A 17 -27.92 8.65 -5.17
CA PHE A 17 -26.60 9.25 -5.34
C PHE A 17 -25.92 9.52 -3.99
N SER A 18 -26.61 10.16 -3.04
CA SER A 18 -26.09 10.42 -1.70
C SER A 18 -25.67 9.14 -0.99
N ARG A 19 -26.49 8.08 -1.08
CA ARG A 19 -26.15 6.78 -0.49
C ARG A 19 -24.90 6.19 -1.14
N THR A 20 -24.81 6.17 -2.47
CA THR A 20 -23.65 5.66 -3.20
C THR A 20 -22.41 6.48 -2.92
N ALA A 21 -22.52 7.81 -2.94
CA ALA A 21 -21.43 8.73 -2.65
C ALA A 21 -20.88 8.50 -1.26
N ASN A 22 -21.75 8.35 -0.24
CA ASN A 22 -21.29 8.09 1.12
C ASN A 22 -20.57 6.73 1.23
N TRP A 23 -21.11 5.71 0.56
CA TRP A 23 -20.53 4.37 0.53
C TRP A 23 -19.17 4.31 -0.18
N MET A 24 -18.90 5.24 -1.10
CA MET A 24 -17.60 5.35 -1.78
C MET A 24 -16.64 6.29 -1.04
N LEU A 25 -17.15 7.42 -0.53
CA LEU A 25 -16.34 8.47 0.07
C LEU A 25 -15.72 8.01 1.40
N ILE A 26 -16.50 7.38 2.28
CA ILE A 26 -16.00 6.91 3.58
C ILE A 26 -14.81 5.94 3.41
N PRO A 27 -14.91 4.83 2.64
CA PRO A 27 -13.77 3.94 2.49
C PRO A 27 -12.61 4.60 1.75
N THR A 28 -12.88 5.49 0.79
CA THR A 28 -11.83 6.25 0.08
C THR A 28 -11.01 7.08 1.07
N VAL A 29 -11.67 7.81 1.96
CA VAL A 29 -10.99 8.61 2.98
C VAL A 29 -10.19 7.73 3.92
N ILE A 30 -10.72 6.58 4.35
CA ILE A 30 -9.99 5.62 5.20
C ILE A 30 -8.71 5.14 4.49
N VAL A 31 -8.80 4.71 3.24
CA VAL A 31 -7.64 4.26 2.45
C VAL A 31 -6.62 5.38 2.29
N TYR A 32 -7.08 6.59 1.98
CA TYR A 32 -6.23 7.77 1.89
C TYR A 32 -5.50 8.02 3.20
N SER A 33 -6.20 8.05 4.34
CA SER A 33 -5.60 8.22 5.64
C SER A 33 -4.55 7.16 5.92
N VAL A 34 -4.86 5.88 5.72
CA VAL A 34 -3.92 4.78 6.02
C VAL A 34 -2.63 4.88 5.20
N PHE A 35 -2.71 5.15 3.89
CA PHE A 35 -1.55 5.01 3.00
C PHE A 35 -0.91 6.34 2.54
N PHE A 36 -1.67 7.42 2.49
CA PHE A 36 -1.23 8.70 1.90
C PHE A 36 -1.30 9.88 2.89
N GLY A 37 -2.06 9.76 3.98
CA GLY A 37 -2.19 10.81 4.98
C GLY A 37 -0.84 11.17 5.62
N ASP A 38 -0.55 12.46 5.77
CA ASP A 38 0.62 12.92 6.50
C ASP A 38 0.28 13.01 8.00
N PHE A 39 0.99 12.24 8.82
CA PHE A 39 0.83 12.22 10.28
C PHE A 39 2.08 12.76 11.01
N GLY A 40 3.00 13.40 10.29
CA GLY A 40 4.26 13.91 10.83
C GLY A 40 5.32 12.82 11.03
N GLU A 41 6.42 13.19 11.69
CA GLU A 41 7.64 12.37 11.80
C GLU A 41 7.57 11.25 12.86
N GLN A 42 6.51 11.21 13.68
CA GLN A 42 6.37 10.21 14.73
C GLN A 42 5.73 8.91 14.22
N GLU A 43 6.00 7.79 14.90
CA GLU A 43 5.37 6.51 14.55
C GLU A 43 3.85 6.60 14.76
N HIS A 44 3.10 6.48 13.66
CA HIS A 44 1.65 6.57 13.67
C HIS A 44 1.00 5.17 13.59
N VAL A 45 -0.28 5.07 13.96
CA VAL A 45 -1.03 3.78 14.00
C VAL A 45 -1.03 3.06 12.65
N PHE A 46 -0.90 3.80 11.55
CA PHE A 46 -0.83 3.26 10.19
C PHE A 46 0.59 2.89 9.70
N SER A 47 1.62 2.98 10.54
CA SER A 47 2.99 2.60 10.14
C SER A 47 3.11 1.10 9.82
N PRO A 48 2.54 0.16 10.59
CA PRO A 48 2.57 -1.26 10.25
C PRO A 48 1.96 -1.60 8.88
N PRO A 49 0.75 -1.12 8.50
CA PRO A 49 0.21 -1.38 7.17
C PRO A 49 1.03 -0.72 6.05
N ARG A 50 1.65 0.45 6.27
CA ARG A 50 2.57 1.05 5.28
C ARG A 50 3.81 0.18 5.05
N ARG A 51 4.47 -0.28 6.12
CA ARG A 51 5.61 -1.20 6.04
C ARG A 51 5.23 -2.51 5.34
N TRP A 52 4.02 -3.02 5.59
CA TRP A 52 3.51 -4.18 4.86
C TRP A 52 3.37 -3.89 3.36
N LEU A 53 2.77 -2.76 2.99
CA LEU A 53 2.59 -2.39 1.58
C LEU A 53 3.94 -2.20 0.87
N GLU A 54 4.91 -1.57 1.53
CA GLU A 54 6.27 -1.43 1.00
C GLU A 54 6.93 -2.79 0.73
N ARG A 55 6.78 -3.75 1.65
CA ARG A 55 7.26 -5.13 1.43
C ARG A 55 6.57 -5.79 0.23
N GLN A 56 5.25 -5.58 0.05
CA GLN A 56 4.53 -6.10 -1.10
C GLN A 56 5.01 -5.46 -2.41
N LYS A 57 5.22 -4.14 -2.43
CA LYS A 57 5.77 -3.43 -3.59
C LYS A 57 7.18 -3.91 -3.91
N ALA A 58 8.03 -4.07 -2.89
CA ALA A 58 9.38 -4.59 -3.06
C ALA A 58 9.38 -6.03 -3.57
N ALA A 59 8.49 -6.89 -3.09
CA ALA A 59 8.34 -8.25 -3.60
C ALA A 59 7.84 -8.28 -5.05
N PHE A 60 6.95 -7.37 -5.43
CA PHE A 60 6.42 -7.31 -6.81
C PHE A 60 7.44 -6.77 -7.83
N PHE A 61 8.24 -5.79 -7.42
CA PHE A 61 9.25 -5.16 -8.29
C PHE A 61 10.67 -5.71 -8.11
N SER A 62 10.85 -6.79 -7.33
CA SER A 62 12.14 -7.46 -7.19
C SER A 62 12.04 -8.93 -7.56
N LEU A 63 13.20 -9.52 -7.85
CA LEU A 63 13.30 -10.94 -8.13
C LEU A 63 12.82 -11.73 -6.91
N SER A 64 11.96 -12.72 -7.17
CA SER A 64 11.63 -13.74 -6.18
C SER A 64 12.90 -14.49 -5.74
N ASP A 65 12.89 -15.13 -4.57
CA ASP A 65 14.07 -15.85 -4.07
C ASP A 65 14.57 -16.92 -5.04
N ALA A 66 13.64 -17.57 -5.77
CA ALA A 66 13.97 -18.51 -6.83
C ALA A 66 14.68 -17.83 -8.01
N GLU A 67 14.19 -16.68 -8.47
CA GLU A 67 14.82 -15.91 -9.54
C GLU A 67 16.15 -15.31 -9.12
N ARG A 68 16.31 -14.87 -7.87
CA ARG A 68 17.60 -14.39 -7.33
C ARG A 68 18.65 -15.50 -7.34
N LYS A 69 18.26 -16.73 -7.03
CA LYS A 69 19.15 -17.90 -7.05
C LYS A 69 19.61 -18.24 -8.47
N ILE A 70 18.72 -18.12 -9.46
CA ILE A 70 19.05 -18.35 -10.87
C ILE A 70 19.90 -17.20 -11.42
N ALA A 71 19.60 -15.96 -11.03
CA ALA A 71 20.34 -14.77 -11.44
C ALA A 71 21.70 -14.61 -10.73
N GLY A 72 22.06 -15.50 -9.79
CA GLY A 72 23.35 -15.47 -9.10
C GLY A 72 23.55 -14.28 -8.15
N VAL A 73 22.48 -13.54 -7.81
CA VAL A 73 22.54 -12.28 -7.03
C VAL A 73 22.93 -12.50 -5.54
N GLY A 74 23.23 -13.74 -5.14
CA GLY A 74 23.72 -14.09 -3.80
C GLY A 74 25.11 -14.75 -3.77
N GLU A 75 25.75 -14.99 -4.93
CA GLU A 75 27.17 -15.39 -4.93
C GLU A 75 28.00 -14.12 -4.74
N ALA A 76 28.51 -13.92 -3.53
CA ALA A 76 29.56 -12.92 -3.27
C ALA A 76 30.70 -13.10 -4.30
N PRO A 77 31.40 -12.01 -4.70
CA PRO A 77 32.52 -12.12 -5.62
C PRO A 77 33.48 -13.17 -5.11
N ARG A 78 33.77 -14.19 -5.92
CA ARG A 78 34.90 -15.09 -5.67
C ARG A 78 36.08 -14.20 -5.37
N GLU A 79 36.63 -14.36 -4.16
CA GLU A 79 37.87 -13.69 -3.76
C GLU A 79 38.91 -13.95 -4.84
N GLU A 80 39.14 -12.94 -5.67
CA GLU A 80 40.23 -12.94 -6.62
C GLU A 80 41.48 -12.80 -5.77
N SER A 81 42.09 -13.96 -5.53
CA SER A 81 43.29 -14.20 -4.76
C SER A 81 44.43 -13.39 -5.38
N THR A 82 44.50 -12.12 -5.02
CA THR A 82 45.69 -11.29 -5.21
C THR A 82 46.68 -11.64 -4.10
N GLN A 83 47.10 -12.91 -4.11
CA GLN A 83 48.27 -13.39 -3.40
C GLN A 83 49.33 -13.71 -4.46
N VAL A 84 49.68 -12.70 -5.27
CA VAL A 84 50.83 -12.79 -6.16
C VAL A 84 51.69 -11.54 -5.93
N ARG A 85 52.81 -11.78 -5.24
CA ARG A 85 54.07 -11.04 -5.37
C ARG A 85 54.17 -9.70 -4.62
N GLN A 86 54.41 -9.79 -3.31
CA GLN A 86 55.25 -8.79 -2.62
C GLN A 86 56.23 -9.50 -1.69
N ASP A 87 57.13 -10.29 -2.30
CA ASP A 87 58.32 -10.81 -1.64
C ASP A 87 59.43 -10.85 -2.70
N ARG A 88 60.04 -9.68 -2.95
CA ARG A 88 61.44 -9.53 -3.39
C ARG A 88 61.86 -8.06 -3.48
#